data_AF-A0A5C0UEF4-F1
#
_entry.id   AF-A0A5C0UEF4-F1
#
_cell.length_a   1.000
_cell.length_b   1.000
_cell.length_c   1.000
_cell.angle_alpha   90.00
_cell.angle_beta   90.00
_cell.angle_gamma   90.00
#
_symmetry.space_group_name_H-M   'P 1'
#
loop_
_entity.id
_entity.type
_entity.pdbx_description
1 polymer ?
#
loop_
_entity_poly.entity_id
_entity_poly.type
_entity_poly.pdbx_seq_one_letter_code
_entity_poly.pdbx_strand_id
1 'polypeptide(L)'
;MSCKIKHLSKVSKIRITQQQFIQLEEDLENIMSLIGKMQEVGQSDQDLYNYNINPTRKDIVINLIESENFDPMVNSNENENNMFVVEGVMDEK
;
A
#
# COMPACT_ATOMS: atom_id res chain seq x y z
N MET A 1 11.39 11.76 -18.78
CA MET A 1 11.78 11.86 -17.36
C MET A 1 11.72 10.45 -16.75
N SER A 2 12.59 9.52 -17.16
CA SER A 2 12.34 8.06 -17.20
C SER A 2 12.61 7.26 -15.91
N CYS A 3 12.71 7.90 -14.75
CA CYS A 3 13.09 7.22 -13.49
C CYS A 3 11.91 7.00 -12.51
N LYS A 4 10.73 7.55 -12.80
CA LYS A 4 9.60 7.57 -11.85
C LYS A 4 8.96 6.19 -11.64
N ILE A 5 8.67 5.45 -12.70
CA ILE A 5 7.97 4.16 -12.61
C ILE A 5 8.79 3.10 -11.86
N LYS A 6 10.11 3.03 -12.10
CA LYS A 6 10.99 2.09 -11.40
C LYS A 6 11.05 2.36 -9.90
N HIS A 7 11.08 3.64 -9.51
CA HIS A 7 11.06 4.01 -8.09
C HIS A 7 9.72 3.68 -7.45
N LEU A 8 8.60 4.04 -8.09
CA LEU A 8 7.25 3.74 -7.61
C LEU A 8 7.03 2.23 -7.45
N SER A 9 7.46 1.43 -8.43
CA SER A 9 7.45 -0.04 -8.38
C SER A 9 8.16 -0.59 -7.15
N LYS A 10 9.33 -0.03 -6.80
CA LYS A 10 10.10 -0.44 -5.61
C LYS A 10 9.37 -0.11 -4.31
N VAL A 11 8.79 1.09 -4.22
CA VAL A 11 8.09 1.54 -3.02
C VAL A 11 6.78 0.79 -2.81
N SER A 12 6.06 0.47 -3.90
CA SER A 12 4.78 -0.24 -3.85
C SER A 12 4.92 -1.77 -3.81
N LYS A 13 6.13 -2.30 -3.95
CA LYS A 13 6.42 -3.75 -4.07
C LYS A 13 5.71 -4.41 -5.27
N ILE A 14 5.49 -3.66 -6.36
CA ILE A 14 4.89 -4.18 -7.60
C ILE A 14 6.00 -4.50 -8.60
N ARG A 15 6.09 -5.74 -9.06
CA ARG A 15 7.01 -6.11 -10.14
C ARG A 15 6.45 -5.69 -11.50
N ILE A 16 7.20 -4.86 -12.22
CA ILE A 16 6.85 -4.40 -13.57
C ILE A 16 7.75 -5.10 -14.58
N THR A 17 7.15 -5.72 -15.60
CA THR A 17 7.91 -6.33 -16.70
C THR A 17 8.38 -5.26 -17.70
N GLN A 18 9.41 -5.57 -18.50
CA GLN A 18 9.93 -4.62 -19.50
C GLN A 18 8.86 -4.22 -20.54
N GLN A 19 7.96 -5.15 -20.90
CA GLN A 19 6.87 -4.88 -21.85
C GLN A 19 5.84 -3.89 -21.28
N GLN A 20 5.58 -3.95 -19.97
CA GLN A 20 4.64 -3.05 -19.30
C GLN A 20 5.22 -1.66 -19.04
N PHE A 21 6.55 -1.54 -19.00
CA PHE A 21 7.23 -0.32 -18.59
C PHE A 21 6.89 0.87 -19.50
N ILE A 22 6.94 0.67 -20.82
CA ILE A 22 6.70 1.73 -21.81
C ILE A 22 5.27 2.28 -21.68
N GLN A 23 4.28 1.39 -21.65
CA GLN A 23 2.87 1.80 -21.52
C GLN A 23 2.62 2.51 -20.18
N LEU A 24 3.18 2.01 -19.08
CA LEU A 24 3.00 2.60 -17.75
C LEU A 24 3.66 3.98 -17.62
N GLU A 25 4.78 4.22 -18.31
CA GLU A 25 5.37 5.57 -18.34
C GLU A 25 4.44 6.56 -19.06
N GLU A 26 3.90 6.19 -20.22
CA GLU A 26 2.96 7.02 -20.97
C GLU A 26 1.68 7.30 -20.16
N ASP A 27 1.09 6.27 -19.56
CA ASP A 27 -0.11 6.40 -18.74
C ASP A 27 0.14 7.29 -17.52
N LEU A 28 1.30 7.15 -16.86
CA LEU A 28 1.65 8.00 -15.73
C LEU A 28 1.83 9.46 -16.14
N GLU A 29 2.48 9.73 -17.28
CA GLU A 29 2.64 11.09 -17.78
C GLU A 29 1.27 11.72 -18.09
N ASN A 30 0.35 10.97 -18.68
CA ASN A 30 -1.03 11.41 -18.94
C ASN A 30 -1.79 11.71 -17.64
N ILE A 31 -1.70 10.85 -16.63
CA ILE A 31 -2.34 11.04 -15.33
C ILE A 31 -1.76 12.28 -14.62
N MET A 32 -0.43 12.41 -14.58
CA MET A 32 0.21 13.55 -13.93
C MET A 32 -0.08 14.88 -14.65
N SER A 33 -0.18 14.85 -15.97
CA SER A 33 -0.62 16.00 -16.78
C SER A 33 -2.06 16.42 -16.45
N LEU A 34 -2.97 15.44 -16.31
CA LEU A 34 -4.35 15.71 -15.92
C LEU A 34 -4.43 16.29 -14.50
N ILE A 35 -3.70 15.74 -13.54
CA ILE A 35 -3.62 16.26 -12.16
C ILE A 35 -3.04 17.68 -12.16
N GLY A 36 -2.04 17.96 -13.00
CA GLY A 36 -1.47 19.29 -13.16
C GLY A 36 -2.51 20.34 -13.55
N LYS A 37 -3.44 20.00 -14.45
CA LYS A 37 -4.54 20.90 -14.85
C LYS A 37 -5.51 21.19 -13.70
N MET A 38 -5.63 20.30 -12.71
CA MET A 38 -6.45 20.54 -11.52
C MET A 38 -5.84 21.57 -10.57
N GLN A 39 -4.52 21.82 -10.64
CA GLN A 39 -3.86 22.85 -9.81
C GLN A 39 -4.25 24.28 -10.23
N GLU A 40 -4.71 24.47 -11.47
CA GLU A 40 -5.18 25.76 -12.00
C GLU A 40 -6.61 26.10 -11.58
N VAL A 41 -7.36 25.11 -11.07
CA VAL A 41 -8.68 25.33 -10.47
C VAL A 41 -8.45 25.83 -9.05
N GLY A 42 -8.67 27.13 -8.84
CA GLY A 42 -8.33 27.88 -7.64
C GLY A 42 -8.35 27.05 -6.35
N GLN A 43 -7.15 26.75 -5.84
CA GLN A 43 -6.99 26.30 -4.47
C GLN A 43 -7.37 27.48 -3.59
N SER A 44 -8.66 27.61 -3.25
CA SER A 44 -9.05 28.47 -2.14
C SER A 44 -8.22 28.04 -0.93
N ASP A 45 -7.77 28.99 -0.11
CA ASP A 45 -7.08 28.81 1.19
C ASP A 45 -7.93 28.02 2.21
N GLN A 46 -8.50 26.90 1.78
CA GLN A 46 -9.21 25.95 2.61
C GLN A 46 -8.16 25.05 3.22
N ASP A 47 -8.17 25.02 4.56
CA ASP A 47 -7.45 24.03 5.34
C ASP A 47 -7.58 22.67 4.67
N LEU A 48 -6.43 22.04 4.36
CA LEU A 48 -6.40 20.67 3.86
C LEU A 48 -7.36 19.82 4.68
N TYR A 49 -8.18 19.00 4.03
CA TYR A 49 -9.10 18.11 4.72
C TYR A 49 -8.33 17.32 5.78
N ASN A 50 -8.47 17.75 7.03
CA ASN A 50 -7.68 17.25 8.13
C ASN A 50 -8.45 16.03 8.64
N TYR A 51 -7.98 14.84 8.28
CA TYR A 51 -8.46 13.60 8.87
C TYR A 51 -8.12 13.66 10.36
N ASN A 52 -9.05 14.15 11.18
CA ASN A 52 -8.86 14.28 12.62
C ASN A 52 -9.07 12.91 13.25
N ILE A 53 -8.01 12.11 13.29
CA ILE A 53 -8.02 10.76 13.86
C ILE A 53 -7.33 10.82 15.23
N ASN A 54 -7.99 11.43 16.22
CA ASN A 54 -7.59 11.27 17.62
C ASN A 54 -8.59 10.43 18.47
N PRO A 55 -9.10 9.27 18.00
CA PRO A 55 -9.76 8.34 18.90
C PRO A 55 -8.68 7.66 19.76
N THR A 56 -8.48 8.13 20.99
CA THR A 56 -7.70 7.38 21.98
C THR A 56 -8.55 6.20 22.45
N ARG A 57 -8.10 4.97 22.18
CA ARG A 57 -8.69 3.77 22.77
C ARG A 57 -8.24 3.66 24.22
N LYS A 58 -9.17 3.33 25.14
CA LYS A 58 -8.80 3.01 26.53
C LYS A 58 -7.93 1.75 26.55
N ASP A 59 -6.91 1.75 27.40
CA ASP A 59 -6.05 0.59 27.63
C ASP A 59 -6.75 -0.43 28.53
N ILE A 60 -7.71 -1.15 27.93
CA ILE A 60 -8.44 -2.24 28.58
C ILE A 60 -7.97 -3.52 27.92
N VAL A 61 -7.52 -4.48 28.74
CA VAL A 61 -7.19 -5.83 28.30
C VAL A 61 -8.49 -6.50 27.84
N ILE A 62 -8.63 -6.68 26.54
CA ILE A 62 -9.67 -7.50 25.94
C ILE A 62 -9.04 -8.87 25.78
N ASN A 63 -9.41 -9.84 26.64
CA ASN A 63 -9.07 -11.24 26.37
C ASN A 63 -9.67 -11.59 25.01
N LEU A 64 -8.82 -12.06 24.10
CA LEU A 64 -9.12 -12.23 22.68
C LEU A 64 -10.49 -12.85 22.45
N ILE A 65 -11.10 -12.41 21.34
CA ILE A 65 -12.33 -12.93 20.74
C ILE A 65 -12.40 -14.46 20.93
N GLU A 66 -13.23 -14.92 21.88
CA GLU A 66 -13.74 -16.30 21.94
C GLU A 66 -14.77 -16.49 20.81
N SER A 67 -14.38 -16.20 19.58
CA SER A 67 -15.14 -16.66 18.43
C SER A 67 -14.74 -18.11 18.29
N GLU A 68 -15.66 -19.01 18.59
CA GLU A 68 -15.51 -20.46 18.41
C GLU A 68 -15.02 -20.84 16.99
N ASN A 69 -15.09 -19.91 16.03
CA ASN A 69 -14.70 -20.09 14.63
C ASN A 69 -13.53 -19.19 14.15
N PHE A 70 -12.79 -18.50 15.04
CA PHE A 70 -11.63 -17.71 14.60
C PHE A 70 -10.37 -18.56 14.54
N ASP A 71 -10.01 -19.01 13.34
CA ASP A 71 -8.71 -19.59 13.06
C ASP A 71 -7.91 -18.61 12.17
N PRO A 72 -6.81 -18.01 12.70
CA PRO A 72 -6.00 -17.05 11.97
C PRO A 72 -5.31 -17.65 10.73
N MET A 73 -5.24 -18.98 10.63
CA MET A 73 -4.59 -19.68 9.53
C MET A 73 -5.55 -19.94 8.35
N VAL A 74 -6.86 -19.76 8.50
CA VAL A 74 -7.87 -20.06 7.45
C VAL A 74 -7.60 -19.33 6.13
N ASN A 75 -7.09 -18.11 6.21
CA ASN A 75 -6.78 -17.28 5.03
C ASN A 75 -5.28 -17.25 4.70
N SER A 76 -4.47 -18.09 5.36
CA SER A 76 -3.06 -18.19 5.03
C SER A 76 -2.88 -18.93 3.71
N ASN A 77 -1.99 -18.44 2.86
CA ASN A 77 -1.62 -19.16 1.64
C ASN A 77 -0.83 -20.44 1.98
N GLU A 78 0.05 -20.36 2.97
CA GLU A 78 0.85 -21.48 3.49
C GLU A 78 0.98 -21.32 5.01
N ASN A 79 0.85 -22.43 5.74
CA ASN A 79 1.07 -22.48 7.18
C ASN A 79 1.75 -23.79 7.59
N GLU A 80 2.59 -23.72 8.61
CA GLU A 80 3.23 -24.89 9.24
C GLU A 80 3.32 -24.64 10.74
N ASN A 81 2.90 -25.61 11.56
CA ASN A 81 2.94 -25.52 13.03
C ASN A 81 2.31 -24.23 13.60
N ASN A 82 1.17 -23.79 13.04
CA ASN A 82 0.48 -22.54 13.38
C ASN A 82 1.30 -21.27 13.14
N MET A 83 2.22 -21.31 12.18
CA MET A 83 3.01 -20.17 11.72
C MET A 83 2.75 -19.89 10.25
N PHE A 84 2.74 -18.62 9.87
CA PHE A 84 2.75 -18.23 8.46
C PHE A 84 4.11 -18.58 7.84
N VAL A 85 4.08 -19.35 6.76
CA VAL A 85 5.28 -19.66 6.00
C VAL A 85 5.48 -18.55 4.96
N VAL A 86 6.68 -17.95 4.97
CA VAL A 86 7.08 -16.90 4.03
C VAL A 86 8.50 -17.18 3.55
N GLU A 87 8.82 -16.70 2.35
CA GLU A 87 10.20 -16.74 1.85
C GLU A 87 11.14 -15.97 2.81
N GLY A 88 12.33 -16.53 3.05
CA GLY A 88 13.33 -15.92 3.92
C GLY A 88 13.76 -14.54 3.43
N VAL A 89 13.96 -13.61 4.37
CA VAL A 89 14.28 -12.19 4.09
C VAL A 89 15.77 -11.89 3.90
N MET A 90 16.65 -12.86 4.11
CA MET A 90 18.10 -12.73 3.96
C MET A 90 18.56 -13.57 2.78
N ASP A 91 19.03 -12.90 1.72
CA ASP A 91 19.99 -13.53 0.81
C ASP A 91 21.34 -13.57 1.54
N GLU A 92 21.87 -14.76 1.84
CA GLU A 92 23.28 -14.92 2.19
C GLU A 92 24.15 -14.73 0.92
N LYS A 93 24.14 -13.53 0.31
CA LYS A 93 25.08 -13.12 -0.75
C LYS A 93 25.38 -11.63 -0.74
#